data_AF-A0A929WE95-F1
#
_entry.id   AF-A0A929WE95-F1
#
_cell.length_a   1.000
_cell.length_b   1.000
_cell.length_c   1.000
_cell.angle_alpha   90.00
_cell.angle_beta   90.00
_cell.angle_gamma   90.00
#
_symmetry.space_group_name_H-M   'P 1'
#
loop_
_entity.id
_entity.type
_entity.pdbx_description
1 polymer ?
#
loop_
_entity_poly.entity_id
_entity_poly.type
_entity_poly.pdbx_seq_one_letter_code
_entity_poly.pdbx_strand_id
1 'polypeptide(L)'
;MIHYLCYCCAIFFALICLLLATRLSAQAQTREAYVAQSEDETTLTFYYDALRATRTGTTWGIEETKKEGDIPVPAWAETWDVADYTTTARVVFDASFRDFRPTT
;
A
#
# COMPACT_ATOMS: atom_id res chain seq x y z
N MET A 1 -47.28 13.06 -8.19
CA MET A 1 -46.74 11.69 -8.34
C MET A 1 -45.54 11.62 -9.28
N ILE A 2 -45.58 12.25 -10.47
CA ILE A 2 -44.48 12.24 -11.46
C ILE A 2 -43.20 12.93 -10.95
N HIS A 3 -43.29 14.10 -10.31
CA HIS A 3 -42.12 14.80 -9.76
C HIS A 3 -41.39 13.97 -8.70
N TYR A 4 -42.13 13.32 -7.79
CA TYR A 4 -41.55 12.45 -6.75
C TYR A 4 -40.80 11.25 -7.35
N LEU A 5 -41.37 10.63 -8.39
CA LEU A 5 -40.73 9.55 -9.13
C LEU A 5 -39.45 10.03 -9.84
N CYS A 6 -39.47 11.20 -10.47
CA CYS A 6 -38.29 11.80 -11.10
C CYS A 6 -37.17 12.12 -10.09
N TYR A 7 -37.50 12.65 -8.91
CA TYR A 7 -36.52 12.90 -7.85
C TYR A 7 -35.92 11.58 -7.31
N CYS A 8 -36.75 10.55 -7.11
CA CYS A 8 -36.29 9.24 -6.68
C CYS A 8 -35.32 8.63 -7.70
N CYS A 9 -35.64 8.70 -9.00
CA CYS A 9 -34.76 8.25 -10.07
C CYS A 9 -33.44 9.05 -10.10
N ALA A 10 -33.49 10.37 -9.98
CA ALA A 10 -32.30 11.23 -10.01
C ALA A 10 -31.32 10.92 -8.86
N ILE A 11 -31.85 10.69 -7.64
CA ILE A 11 -31.03 10.28 -6.49
C ILE A 11 -30.41 8.90 -6.75
N PHE A 12 -31.18 7.95 -7.28
CA PHE A 12 -30.68 6.61 -7.57
C PHE A 12 -29.56 6.63 -8.62
N PHE A 13 -29.73 7.40 -9.70
CA PHE A 13 -28.69 7.61 -10.71
C PHE A 13 -27.46 8.31 -10.12
N ALA A 14 -27.63 9.34 -9.30
CA ALA A 14 -26.51 10.03 -8.65
C ALA A 14 -25.71 9.10 -7.73
N LEU A 15 -26.39 8.24 -6.97
CA LEU A 15 -25.77 7.23 -6.11
C LEU A 15 -24.99 6.19 -6.94
N ILE A 16 -25.56 5.68 -8.04
CA ILE A 16 -24.87 4.76 -8.94
C ILE A 16 -23.63 5.42 -9.55
N CYS A 17 -23.73 6.66 -10.02
CA CYS A 17 -22.59 7.42 -10.56
C CYS A 17 -21.48 7.59 -9.51
N LEU A 18 -21.83 7.91 -8.26
CA LEU A 18 -20.86 8.06 -7.17
C LEU A 18 -20.16 6.73 -6.84
N LEU A 19 -20.92 5.63 -6.76
CA LEU A 19 -20.38 4.30 -6.53
C LEU A 19 -19.47 3.86 -7.68
N LEU A 20 -19.82 4.17 -8.93
CA LEU A 20 -19.01 3.80 -10.09
C LEU A 20 -17.73 4.64 -10.17
N ALA A 21 -17.83 5.95 -9.89
CA ALA A 21 -16.68 6.85 -9.88
C ALA A 21 -15.63 6.44 -8.85
N THR A 22 -16.06 6.06 -7.64
CA THR A 22 -15.16 5.57 -6.57
C THR A 22 -14.49 4.24 -6.90
N ARG A 23 -15.22 3.32 -7.56
CA ARG A 23 -14.64 2.06 -8.07
C ARG A 23 -13.62 2.31 -9.16
N LEU A 24 -13.93 3.21 -10.10
CA LEU A 24 -13.04 3.55 -11.21
C LEU A 24 -11.75 4.23 -10.71
N SER A 25 -11.86 5.13 -9.73
CA SER A 25 -10.68 5.78 -9.13
C SER A 25 -9.77 4.77 -8.41
N ALA A 26 -10.33 3.79 -7.69
CA ALA A 26 -9.53 2.75 -7.04
C ALA A 26 -8.82 1.83 -8.07
N GLN A 27 -9.46 1.54 -9.21
CA GLN A 27 -8.85 0.75 -10.27
C GLN A 27 -7.74 1.51 -11.04
N ALA A 28 -7.84 2.84 -11.09
CA ALA A 28 -6.89 3.70 -11.79
C ALA A 28 -5.59 3.96 -11.00
N GLN A 29 -5.54 3.61 -9.71
CA GLN A 29 -4.31 3.80 -8.94
C GLN A 29 -3.23 2.80 -9.36
N THR A 30 -2.05 3.31 -9.68
CA THR A 30 -0.87 2.51 -9.99
C THR A 30 -0.50 1.67 -8.77
N ARG A 31 -0.37 0.35 -8.95
CA ARG A 31 0.16 -0.53 -7.91
C ARG A 31 1.65 -0.31 -7.76
N GLU A 32 2.12 -0.19 -6.54
CA GLU A 32 3.55 -0.15 -6.22
C GLU A 32 3.90 -1.34 -5.32
N ALA A 33 5.13 -1.82 -5.45
CA ALA A 33 5.67 -2.82 -4.53
C ALA A 33 6.39 -2.10 -3.40
N TYR A 34 6.01 -2.41 -2.17
CA TYR A 34 6.53 -1.75 -0.99
C TYR A 34 6.55 -2.69 0.21
N VAL A 35 7.32 -2.31 1.21
CA VAL A 35 7.41 -2.98 2.50
C VAL A 35 6.85 -2.04 3.55
N ALA A 36 5.95 -2.56 4.40
CA ALA A 36 5.42 -1.84 5.55
C ALA A 36 5.86 -2.53 6.84
N GLN A 37 6.32 -1.73 7.81
CA GLN A 37 6.66 -2.21 9.14
C GLN A 37 5.47 -2.02 10.09
N SER A 38 5.20 -3.03 10.91
CA SER A 38 4.24 -2.91 12.01
C SER A 38 4.69 -1.85 13.03
N GLU A 39 3.74 -1.29 13.77
CA GLU A 39 4.04 -0.26 14.78
C GLU A 39 4.91 -0.78 15.93
N ASP A 40 4.87 -2.10 16.19
CA ASP A 40 5.77 -2.76 17.14
C ASP A 40 7.15 -3.09 16.56
N GLU A 41 7.42 -2.68 15.31
CA GLU A 41 8.66 -2.86 14.56
C GLU A 41 9.08 -4.31 14.28
N THR A 42 8.27 -5.30 14.69
CA THR A 42 8.63 -6.73 14.63
C THR A 42 8.27 -7.43 13.31
N THR A 43 7.40 -6.83 12.50
CA THR A 43 6.87 -7.48 11.30
C THR A 43 7.03 -6.58 10.08
N LEU A 44 7.70 -7.11 9.05
CA LEU A 44 7.69 -6.52 7.71
C LEU A 44 6.67 -7.24 6.84
N THR A 45 5.77 -6.48 6.21
CA THR A 45 4.80 -7.01 5.25
C THR A 45 5.04 -6.44 3.86
N PHE A 46 5.19 -7.34 2.89
CA PHE A 46 5.42 -7.04 1.48
C PHE A 46 4.06 -6.98 0.76
N TYR A 47 3.81 -5.84 0.11
CA TYR A 47 2.56 -5.54 -0.58
C TYR A 47 2.81 -5.17 -2.04
N TYR A 48 1.84 -5.47 -2.91
CA TYR A 48 1.81 -4.98 -4.28
C TYR A 48 0.40 -4.45 -4.62
N ASP A 49 0.11 -3.27 -4.09
CA ASP A 49 -1.19 -2.61 -4.19
C ASP A 49 -0.99 -1.08 -4.30
N ALA A 50 -2.10 -0.33 -4.34
CA ALA A 50 -2.07 1.14 -4.40
C ALA A 50 -2.40 1.79 -3.03
N LEU A 51 -2.25 1.03 -1.95
CA LEU A 51 -2.66 1.43 -0.61
C LEU A 51 -1.50 1.92 0.26
N ARG A 52 -0.26 2.00 -0.26
CA ARG A 52 0.90 2.44 0.53
C ARG A 52 0.65 3.75 1.26
N ALA A 53 0.09 4.74 0.58
CA ALA A 53 -0.21 6.06 1.14
C ALA A 53 -1.28 6.04 2.26
N THR A 54 -2.04 4.94 2.40
CA THR A 54 -3.04 4.77 3.45
C THR A 54 -2.57 3.86 4.59
N ARG A 55 -1.40 3.23 4.46
CA ARG A 55 -0.82 2.41 5.53
C ARG A 55 -0.38 3.28 6.69
N THR A 56 -0.64 2.80 7.89
CA THR A 56 -0.08 3.34 9.13
C THR A 56 1.30 2.75 9.37
N GLY A 57 2.20 3.49 10.03
CA GLY A 57 3.57 3.06 10.28
C GLY A 57 4.53 3.42 9.15
N THR A 58 5.74 2.88 9.21
CA THR A 58 6.81 3.18 8.24
C THR A 58 6.67 2.31 7.01
N THR A 59 6.81 2.91 5.82
CA THR A 59 6.81 2.16 4.56
C THR A 59 7.95 2.61 3.65
N TRP A 60 8.53 1.65 2.94
CA TRP A 60 9.58 1.88 1.95
C TRP A 60 9.20 1.25 0.62
N GLY A 61 9.60 1.86 -0.48
CA GLY A 61 9.52 1.21 -1.79
C GLY A 61 10.35 -0.08 -1.78
N ILE A 62 9.96 -1.08 -2.56
CA ILE A 62 10.69 -2.36 -2.59
C ILE A 62 12.15 -2.20 -3.02
N GLU A 63 12.41 -1.24 -3.92
CA GLU A 63 13.74 -0.86 -4.44
C GLU A 63 14.31 0.39 -3.73
N GLU A 64 13.63 0.92 -2.72
CA GLU A 64 14.13 2.08 -1.98
C GLU A 64 15.39 1.67 -1.21
N THR A 65 16.46 2.45 -1.34
CA THR A 65 17.75 2.16 -0.71
C THR A 65 18.18 3.27 0.24
N LYS A 66 18.82 2.90 1.33
CA LYS A 66 19.60 3.79 2.21
C LYS A 66 21.10 3.53 2.01
N LYS A 67 21.93 4.50 2.38
CA LYS A 67 23.39 4.35 2.40
C LYS A 67 23.84 3.81 3.75
N GLU A 68 24.60 2.72 3.72
CA GLU A 68 25.32 2.18 4.86
C GLU A 68 26.81 2.23 4.52
N GLY A 69 27.48 3.31 4.95
CA GLY A 69 28.79 3.69 4.41
C GLY A 69 28.70 3.97 2.90
N ASP A 70 29.53 3.27 2.12
CA ASP A 70 29.58 3.36 0.66
C ASP A 70 28.69 2.33 -0.06
N ILE A 71 27.95 1.50 0.69
CA ILE A 71 27.14 0.41 0.13
C ILE A 71 25.65 0.82 0.13
N PRO A 72 24.95 0.77 -1.02
CA PRO A 72 23.50 0.91 -1.04
C PRO A 72 22.86 -0.38 -0.50
N VAL A 73 22.03 -0.24 0.52
CA VAL A 73 21.27 -1.34 1.12
C VAL A 73 19.77 -1.02 1.05
N PRO A 74 18.87 -2.01 1.00
CA PRO A 74 17.44 -1.74 1.04
C PRO A 74 17.05 -0.92 2.27
N ALA A 75 16.23 0.11 2.08
CA ALA A 75 15.84 1.03 3.14
C ALA A 75 15.03 0.36 4.25
N TRP A 76 14.27 -0.68 3.88
CA TRP A 76 13.49 -1.52 4.79
C TRP A 76 14.30 -2.61 5.51
N ALA A 77 15.53 -2.88 5.09
CA ALA A 77 16.37 -3.87 5.75
C ALA A 77 17.04 -3.27 7.00
N GLU A 78 17.12 -4.04 8.08
CA GLU A 78 17.86 -3.65 9.28
C GLU A 78 19.37 -3.50 8.99
N THR A 79 20.00 -2.57 9.70
CA THR A 79 21.43 -2.25 9.60
C THR A 79 22.19 -2.98 10.71
N TRP A 80 23.44 -3.39 10.43
CA TRP A 80 24.25 -4.20 11.34
C TRP A 80 24.71 -3.44 12.61
N ASP A 81 24.72 -2.11 12.57
CA ASP A 81 25.29 -1.23 13.61
C ASP A 81 24.27 -0.65 14.61
N VAL A 82 23.01 -1.07 14.58
CA VAL A 82 22.02 -0.58 15.55
C VAL A 82 22.14 -1.39 16.84
N ALA A 83 22.65 -0.75 17.90
CA ALA A 83 22.82 -1.35 19.23
C ALA A 83 21.51 -1.89 19.84
N ASP A 84 20.37 -1.44 19.32
CA ASP A 84 19.03 -1.94 19.61
C ASP A 84 18.53 -2.76 18.42
N TYR A 85 18.81 -4.06 18.42
CA TYR A 85 18.18 -5.00 17.49
C TYR A 85 16.70 -5.07 17.85
N THR A 86 15.86 -4.22 17.29
CA THR A 86 14.43 -4.52 17.22
C THR A 86 14.26 -5.61 16.18
N THR A 87 14.68 -6.84 16.50
CA THR A 87 14.73 -7.96 15.55
C THR A 87 13.38 -8.06 14.87
N THR A 88 13.33 -7.74 13.57
CA THR A 88 12.21 -8.10 12.71
C THR A 88 12.03 -9.61 12.82
N ALA A 89 11.11 -10.02 13.69
CA ALA A 89 10.87 -11.42 14.04
C ALA A 89 10.10 -12.13 12.93
N ARG A 90 9.43 -11.37 12.06
CA ARG A 90 8.51 -11.91 11.07
C ARG A 90 8.53 -11.15 9.75
N VAL A 91 8.52 -11.92 8.66
CA VAL A 91 8.28 -11.43 7.30
C VAL A 91 6.99 -12.03 6.78
N VAL A 92 6.13 -11.20 6.19
CA VAL A 92 4.84 -11.60 5.62
C VAL A 92 4.78 -11.14 4.16
N PHE A 93 4.33 -12.02 3.28
CA PHE A 93 3.94 -11.66 1.92
C PHE A 93 2.42 -11.61 1.85
N ASP A 94 1.88 -10.43 1.60
CA ASP A 94 0.45 -10.31 1.32
C ASP A 94 0.10 -11.01 0.00
N ALA A 95 -1.14 -11.48 -0.12
CA ALA A 95 -1.60 -12.16 -1.34
C ALA A 95 -1.42 -11.30 -2.60
N SER A 96 -1.49 -9.97 -2.47
CA SER A 96 -1.23 -9.03 -3.56
C SER A 96 0.20 -9.14 -4.13
N PHE A 97 1.19 -9.46 -3.30
CA PHE A 97 2.60 -9.50 -3.70
C PHE A 97 2.91 -10.60 -4.72
N ARG A 98 2.05 -11.63 -4.83
CA ARG A 98 2.20 -12.74 -5.79
C ARG A 98 2.38 -12.27 -7.24
N ASP A 99 1.75 -11.16 -7.60
CA ASP A 99 1.74 -10.66 -8.99
C ASP A 99 2.87 -9.66 -9.26
N PHE A 100 3.70 -9.34 -8.26
CA PHE A 100 4.87 -8.49 -8.44
C PHE A 100 5.90 -9.18 -9.35
N ARG A 101 6.43 -8.45 -10.31
CA ARG A 101 7.49 -8.89 -11.23
C ARG A 101 8.57 -7.81 -11.24
N PRO A 102 9.74 -8.06 -10.61
CA PRO A 102 10.88 -7.16 -10.71
C PRO A 102 11.28 -7.00 -12.17
N THR A 103 11.65 -5.78 -12.57
CA THR A 103 12.02 -5.47 -13.96
C THR A 103 13.49 -5.15 -14.14
N THR A 104 14.29 -5.19 -13.07
CA THR A 104 15.67 -4.74 -13.02
C THR A 104 16.58 -5.79 -12.41
#